data_AF-A0A2A2JEV3-F1
#
_entry.id   AF-A0A2A2JEV3-F1
#
_cell.length_a   1.000
_cell.length_b   1.000
_cell.length_c   1.000
_cell.angle_alpha   90.00
_cell.angle_beta   90.00
_cell.angle_gamma   90.00
#
_symmetry.space_group_name_H-M   'P 1'
#
loop_
_entity.id
_entity.type
_entity.pdbx_description
1 polymer ?
#
loop_
_entity_poly.entity_id
_entity_poly.type
_entity_poly.pdbx_seq_one_letter_code
_entity_poly.pdbx_strand_id
1 'polypeptide(L)'
;MLINSLPKEMCKLHHFQFICGTRKDTVAGGNELISMSSSFFDHQFPLRRKSDSENQELIRRASAELGVVSPFHEQEALAALSAAREKRLLGRFDKAKTIIEHALALSPKNPEVLIEYGILHETSTNDVIEADLCYTKALNYHPFHKEALVHRKRTQPLVSALDAKLLNRVHAKRKQFTSLPHTTALKRAMRESYFMHIYHTVAIEGNTLSLGETRSILETGMAVPGKSIQEHNEVIGMDSALRYINQTLLNTNTINLQDILEMHHRVLGNVAPTDAGRLRNTQVYVGRFAPVAPEYVKEQMDELILWLNDEKTTEIDPIERAAIAHYKLVLVHPFVDGNGRTARLLMNLILMKAGITIFNLIFYFR
;
A
#
# COMPACT_ATOMS: atom_id res chain seq x y z
N MET A 1 3.69 -13.00 -21.90
CA MET A 1 2.44 -13.27 -21.14
C MET A 1 2.67 -13.39 -19.64
N LEU A 2 3.61 -14.22 -19.17
CA LEU A 2 3.87 -14.46 -17.73
C LEU A 2 4.31 -13.22 -16.93
N ILE A 3 5.25 -12.42 -17.47
CA ILE A 3 5.79 -11.18 -16.85
C ILE A 3 4.67 -10.19 -16.49
N ASN A 4 3.66 -10.06 -17.35
CA ASN A 4 2.52 -9.16 -17.11
C ASN A 4 1.40 -9.82 -16.28
N SER A 5 1.46 -11.13 -16.06
CA SER A 5 0.40 -11.88 -15.36
C SER A 5 0.70 -12.09 -13.88
N LEU A 6 1.98 -12.19 -13.51
CA LEU A 6 2.44 -12.33 -12.12
C LEU A 6 2.06 -11.09 -11.30
N PRO A 7 2.35 -9.85 -11.76
CA PRO A 7 1.90 -8.66 -11.05
C PRO A 7 0.37 -8.58 -10.87
N LYS A 8 -0.38 -8.94 -11.91
CA LYS A 8 -1.85 -8.90 -11.87
C LYS A 8 -2.47 -9.86 -10.88
N GLU A 9 -1.81 -10.98 -10.57
CA GLU A 9 -2.30 -11.93 -9.56
C GLU A 9 -1.88 -11.54 -8.15
N MET A 10 -0.70 -10.94 -7.96
CA MET A 10 -0.30 -10.44 -6.64
C MET A 10 -1.19 -9.27 -6.17
N CYS A 11 -1.64 -8.40 -7.08
CA CYS A 11 -2.62 -7.34 -6.76
C CYS A 11 -3.99 -7.85 -6.29
N LYS A 12 -4.30 -9.14 -6.46
CA LYS A 12 -5.58 -9.74 -6.04
C LYS A 12 -5.53 -10.31 -4.63
N LEU A 13 -4.35 -10.34 -4.01
CA LEU A 13 -4.21 -10.78 -2.62
C LEU A 13 -4.88 -9.75 -1.73
N HIS A 14 -5.82 -10.20 -0.91
CA HIS A 14 -6.58 -9.32 -0.02
C HIS A 14 -5.64 -8.48 0.85
N HIS A 15 -4.58 -9.11 1.37
CA HIS A 15 -3.53 -8.45 2.15
C HIS A 15 -2.78 -7.37 1.36
N PHE A 16 -2.51 -7.59 0.07
CA PHE A 16 -1.84 -6.61 -0.78
C PHE A 16 -2.76 -5.44 -1.13
N GLN A 17 -4.07 -5.67 -1.29
CA GLN A 17 -5.06 -4.62 -1.45
C GLN A 17 -5.26 -3.80 -0.17
N PHE A 18 -5.23 -4.46 0.99
CA PHE A 18 -5.30 -3.79 2.30
C PHE A 18 -4.07 -2.89 2.54
N ILE A 19 -2.88 -3.38 2.17
CA ILE A 19 -1.60 -2.73 2.43
C ILE A 19 -1.26 -1.65 1.38
N CYS A 20 -1.44 -1.95 0.09
CA CYS A 20 -1.04 -1.09 -1.03
C CYS A 20 -2.22 -0.32 -1.66
N GLY A 21 -3.47 -0.69 -1.33
CA GLY A 21 -4.70 -0.14 -1.91
C GLY A 21 -5.36 0.96 -1.07
N THR A 22 -4.60 1.70 -0.26
CA THR A 22 -5.17 2.84 0.47
C THR A 22 -5.31 4.04 -0.47
N ARG A 23 -6.55 4.28 -0.92
CA ARG A 23 -6.99 5.65 -1.26
C ARG A 23 -6.52 6.58 -0.14
N LYS A 24 -6.16 7.81 -0.50
CA LYS A 24 -5.64 8.90 0.38
C LYS A 24 -6.41 9.17 1.69
N ASP A 25 -7.52 8.47 1.95
CA ASP A 25 -8.49 8.75 2.99
C ASP A 25 -8.52 7.72 4.15
N THR A 26 -7.86 6.56 4.04
CA THR A 26 -7.98 5.48 5.05
C THR A 26 -6.90 5.40 6.13
N VAL A 27 -5.98 6.36 6.20
CA VAL A 27 -5.02 6.44 7.34
C VAL A 27 -5.65 7.12 8.58
N ALA A 28 -6.97 7.34 8.58
CA ALA A 28 -7.70 8.06 9.61
C ALA A 28 -8.29 7.14 10.70
N GLY A 29 -7.43 6.48 11.47
CA GLY A 29 -7.83 5.72 12.67
C GLY A 29 -6.64 5.37 13.54
N GLY A 30 -6.32 6.26 14.49
CA GLY A 30 -5.34 6.01 15.54
C GLY A 30 -6.01 5.58 16.85
N ASN A 31 -5.31 4.68 17.54
CA ASN A 31 -5.51 4.13 18.89
C ASN A 31 -6.48 2.95 19.01
N GLU A 32 -5.98 1.89 19.67
CA GLU A 32 -6.59 0.56 19.94
C GLU A 32 -6.40 -0.54 18.87
N LEU A 33 -5.13 -0.92 18.62
CA LEU A 33 -4.79 -2.18 17.93
C LEU A 33 -4.74 -3.34 18.93
N ILE A 34 -5.91 -3.86 19.28
CA ILE A 34 -6.06 -5.05 20.13
C ILE A 34 -5.64 -6.31 19.36
N SER A 35 -4.85 -7.12 20.05
CA SER A 35 -4.45 -8.49 19.73
C SER A 35 -5.63 -9.36 19.31
N MET A 36 -5.78 -9.64 18.02
CA MET A 36 -6.65 -10.73 17.57
C MET A 36 -6.07 -11.38 16.33
N SER A 37 -5.75 -12.67 16.48
CA SER A 37 -5.11 -13.59 15.56
C SER A 37 -5.61 -13.48 14.11
N SER A 38 -4.98 -12.61 13.32
CA SER A 38 -4.51 -12.97 11.99
C SER A 38 -3.01 -13.16 12.13
N SER A 39 -2.49 -14.33 11.79
CA SER A 39 -1.04 -14.63 11.78
C SER A 39 -0.19 -13.66 10.94
N PHE A 40 -0.84 -12.71 10.25
CA PHE A 40 -0.26 -11.67 9.42
C PHE A 40 0.27 -10.43 10.18
N PHE A 41 -0.26 -10.14 11.36
CA PHE A 41 0.13 -8.99 12.20
C PHE A 41 0.48 -9.42 13.63
N ASP A 42 1.04 -10.62 13.80
CA ASP A 42 1.54 -11.05 15.11
C ASP A 42 2.76 -10.22 15.57
N HIS A 43 3.38 -9.49 14.63
CA HIS A 43 4.37 -8.46 14.90
C HIS A 43 3.74 -7.08 14.81
N GLN A 44 3.17 -6.59 15.92
CA GLN A 44 2.93 -5.17 16.12
C GLN A 44 4.21 -4.41 15.73
N PHE A 45 4.12 -3.45 14.81
CA PHE A 45 5.19 -2.49 14.57
C PHE A 45 4.86 -1.25 15.40
N PRO A 46 5.37 -1.14 16.65
CA PRO A 46 4.99 -0.06 17.53
C PRO A 46 5.60 1.24 17.02
N LEU A 47 4.78 2.09 16.38
CA LEU A 47 5.21 3.44 16.06
C LEU A 47 5.31 4.25 17.34
N ARG A 48 6.52 4.70 17.70
CA ARG A 48 6.67 5.71 18.76
C ARG A 48 6.17 7.07 18.27
N ARG A 49 5.27 7.67 19.05
CA ARG A 49 4.71 9.01 18.81
C ARG A 49 4.92 9.85 20.07
N LYS A 50 5.08 11.18 19.92
CA LYS A 50 5.00 12.11 21.08
C LYS A 50 3.67 11.92 21.80
N SER A 51 3.68 12.16 23.12
CA SER A 51 2.56 11.93 24.03
C SER A 51 1.22 12.35 23.43
N ASP A 52 0.19 11.54 23.66
CA ASP A 52 -1.14 11.68 23.05
C ASP A 52 -1.70 13.10 23.15
N SER A 53 -1.38 13.89 24.18
CA SER A 53 -1.95 15.23 24.37
C SER A 53 -1.51 16.28 23.33
N GLU A 54 -0.23 16.32 22.94
CA GLU A 54 0.30 17.34 22.01
C GLU A 54 0.00 16.98 20.56
N ASN A 55 0.07 15.68 20.22
CA ASN A 55 -0.31 15.17 18.91
C ASN A 55 -1.84 15.21 18.72
N GLN A 56 -2.64 14.90 19.73
CA GLN A 56 -4.11 15.01 19.62
C GLN A 56 -4.55 16.46 19.49
N GLU A 57 -3.90 17.44 20.09
CA GLU A 57 -4.27 18.85 19.93
C GLU A 57 -3.94 19.38 18.52
N LEU A 58 -2.78 19.00 17.97
CA LEU A 58 -2.39 19.36 16.60
C LEU A 58 -3.23 18.62 15.53
N ILE A 59 -3.48 17.32 15.74
CA ILE A 59 -4.36 16.51 14.89
C ILE A 59 -5.81 16.97 15.05
N ARG A 60 -6.27 17.37 16.25
CA ARG A 60 -7.60 17.98 16.46
C ARG A 60 -7.71 19.28 15.70
N ARG A 61 -6.71 20.16 15.73
CA ARG A 61 -6.76 21.42 14.97
C ARG A 61 -6.83 21.18 13.46
N ALA A 62 -6.05 20.23 12.93
CA ALA A 62 -6.11 19.84 11.52
C ALA A 62 -7.37 19.03 11.14
N SER A 63 -7.95 18.27 12.07
CA SER A 63 -9.16 17.45 11.85
C SER A 63 -10.45 18.21 12.11
N ALA A 64 -10.42 19.25 12.95
CA ALA A 64 -11.55 20.14 13.27
C ALA A 64 -11.95 20.98 12.06
N GLU A 65 -11.04 21.25 11.13
CA GLU A 65 -11.36 21.97 9.89
C GLU A 65 -12.03 21.09 8.82
N LEU A 66 -12.05 19.75 8.95
CA LEU A 66 -12.49 18.85 7.85
C LEU A 66 -13.27 17.58 8.26
N GLY A 67 -13.73 17.43 9.51
CA GLY A 67 -14.22 16.12 9.97
C GLY A 67 -15.18 16.06 11.15
N VAL A 68 -15.91 17.12 11.49
CA VAL A 68 -17.11 16.95 12.34
C VAL A 68 -18.23 16.47 11.43
N VAL A 69 -18.53 15.17 11.45
CA VAL A 69 -19.77 14.66 10.86
C VAL A 69 -20.89 15.40 11.58
N SER A 70 -21.59 16.28 10.87
CA SER A 70 -22.75 16.97 11.41
C SER A 70 -23.71 15.90 11.97
N PRO A 71 -24.28 16.09 13.17
CA PRO A 71 -25.30 15.18 13.72
C PRO A 71 -26.44 14.87 12.73
N PHE A 72 -26.68 15.81 11.80
CA PHE A 72 -27.61 15.66 10.69
C PHE A 72 -27.20 14.55 9.70
N HIS A 73 -25.92 14.50 9.29
CA HIS A 73 -25.42 13.46 8.37
C HIS A 73 -25.42 12.07 9.00
N GLU A 74 -25.24 11.97 10.33
CA GLU A 74 -25.30 10.69 11.02
C GLU A 74 -26.74 10.16 11.09
N GLN A 75 -27.73 11.02 11.35
CA GLN A 75 -29.15 10.65 11.28
C GLN A 75 -29.57 10.23 9.87
N GLU A 76 -29.12 10.96 8.85
CA GLU A 76 -29.37 10.63 7.45
C GLU A 76 -28.74 9.29 7.05
N ALA A 77 -27.51 9.02 7.50
CA ALA A 77 -26.84 7.74 7.27
C ALA A 77 -27.60 6.56 7.92
N LEU A 78 -28.15 6.74 9.13
CA LEU A 78 -28.96 5.72 9.81
C LEU A 78 -30.31 5.50 9.10
N ALA A 79 -30.94 6.56 8.59
CA ALA A 79 -32.14 6.44 7.77
C ALA A 79 -31.85 5.67 6.47
N ALA A 80 -30.76 6.00 5.78
CA ALA A 80 -30.30 5.29 4.59
C ALA A 80 -29.97 3.82 4.90
N LEU A 81 -29.33 3.52 6.04
CA LEU A 81 -29.08 2.16 6.50
C LEU A 81 -30.38 1.36 6.67
N SER A 82 -31.40 1.95 7.30
CA SER A 82 -32.70 1.29 7.48
C SER A 82 -33.38 0.99 6.13
N ALA A 83 -33.32 1.93 5.18
CA ALA A 83 -33.83 1.75 3.84
C ALA A 83 -33.05 0.68 3.06
N ALA A 84 -31.73 0.63 3.19
CA ALA A 84 -30.89 -0.40 2.58
C ALA A 84 -31.25 -1.81 3.09
N ARG A 85 -31.42 -1.96 4.41
CA ARG A 85 -31.88 -3.21 5.04
C ARG A 85 -33.23 -3.66 4.49
N GLU A 86 -34.20 -2.75 4.40
CA GLU A 86 -35.52 -3.04 3.82
C GLU A 86 -35.40 -3.51 2.36
N LYS A 87 -34.60 -2.82 1.53
CA LYS A 87 -34.42 -3.21 0.12
C LYS A 87 -33.71 -4.56 -0.02
N ARG A 88 -32.76 -4.88 0.87
CA ARG A 88 -32.13 -6.20 0.92
C ARG A 88 -33.14 -7.29 1.27
N LEU A 89 -33.98 -7.08 2.29
CA LEU A 89 -35.03 -8.03 2.68
C LEU A 89 -36.05 -8.27 1.56
N LEU A 90 -36.32 -7.26 0.74
CA LEU A 90 -37.15 -7.36 -0.47
C LEU A 90 -36.43 -7.99 -1.69
N GLY A 91 -35.18 -8.46 -1.53
CA GLY A 91 -34.37 -9.05 -2.60
C GLY A 91 -33.87 -8.05 -3.66
N ARG A 92 -33.96 -6.74 -3.40
CA ARG A 92 -33.55 -5.68 -4.33
C ARG A 92 -32.11 -5.24 -4.06
N PHE A 93 -31.15 -6.13 -4.31
CA PHE A 93 -29.74 -5.96 -3.92
C PHE A 93 -29.05 -4.74 -4.55
N ASP A 94 -29.25 -4.45 -5.84
CA ASP A 94 -28.61 -3.29 -6.49
C ASP A 94 -29.04 -1.96 -5.88
N LYS A 95 -30.32 -1.87 -5.51
CA LYS A 95 -30.88 -0.69 -4.82
C LYS A 95 -30.36 -0.60 -3.39
N ALA A 96 -30.28 -1.73 -2.68
CA ALA A 96 -29.70 -1.76 -1.34
C ALA A 96 -28.23 -1.31 -1.35
N LYS A 97 -27.46 -1.76 -2.36
CA LYS A 97 -26.04 -1.40 -2.54
C LYS A 97 -25.84 0.10 -2.79
N THR A 98 -26.62 0.70 -3.69
CA THR A 98 -26.52 2.14 -3.95
C THR A 98 -26.90 2.99 -2.73
N ILE A 99 -27.91 2.57 -1.97
CA ILE A 99 -28.33 3.26 -0.74
C ILE A 99 -27.25 3.16 0.35
N ILE A 100 -26.65 1.98 0.56
CA ILE A 100 -25.63 1.81 1.59
C ILE A 100 -24.30 2.50 1.21
N GLU A 101 -23.97 2.58 -0.09
CA GLU A 101 -22.81 3.36 -0.56
C GLU A 101 -22.99 4.86 -0.27
N HIS A 102 -24.22 5.36 -0.39
CA HIS A 102 -24.56 6.70 0.06
C HIS A 102 -24.42 6.86 1.59
N ALA A 103 -24.91 5.89 2.37
CA ALA A 103 -24.73 5.90 3.83
C ALA A 103 -23.25 5.87 4.25
N LEU A 104 -22.39 5.13 3.53
CA LEU A 104 -20.95 5.10 3.75
C LEU A 104 -20.28 6.43 3.40
N ALA A 105 -20.75 7.13 2.37
CA ALA A 105 -20.24 8.45 2.02
C ALA A 105 -20.55 9.49 3.12
N LEU A 106 -21.72 9.39 3.75
CA LEU A 106 -22.14 10.25 4.86
C LEU A 106 -21.43 9.92 6.17
N SER A 107 -21.31 8.63 6.49
CA SER A 107 -20.74 8.14 7.75
C SER A 107 -19.81 6.94 7.56
N PRO A 108 -18.57 7.16 7.08
CA PRO A 108 -17.64 6.09 6.70
C PRO A 108 -17.09 5.26 7.88
N LYS A 109 -17.26 5.74 9.12
CA LYS A 109 -16.76 5.09 10.34
C LYS A 109 -17.82 4.34 11.13
N ASN A 110 -19.08 4.39 10.69
CA ASN A 110 -20.16 3.75 11.43
C ASN A 110 -20.09 2.22 11.23
N PRO A 111 -19.99 1.43 12.33
CA PRO A 111 -19.82 -0.02 12.24
C PRO A 111 -21.05 -0.72 11.63
N GLU A 112 -22.27 -0.25 11.90
CA GLU A 112 -23.48 -0.89 11.38
C GLU A 112 -23.61 -0.76 9.86
N VAL A 113 -23.21 0.40 9.33
CA VAL A 113 -23.19 0.66 7.89
C VAL A 113 -22.17 -0.25 7.20
N LEU A 114 -20.99 -0.41 7.79
CA LEU A 114 -19.95 -1.31 7.29
C LEU A 114 -20.38 -2.78 7.32
N ILE A 115 -21.01 -3.23 8.41
CA ILE A 115 -21.50 -4.61 8.54
C ILE A 115 -22.58 -4.89 7.50
N GLU A 116 -23.55 -4.00 7.35
CA GLU A 116 -24.62 -4.16 6.36
C GLU A 116 -24.06 -4.18 4.92
N TYR A 117 -23.06 -3.36 4.63
CA TYR A 117 -22.36 -3.41 3.34
C TYR A 117 -21.65 -4.74 3.13
N GLY A 118 -21.00 -5.29 4.17
CA GLY A 118 -20.40 -6.61 4.14
C GLY A 118 -21.43 -7.72 3.85
N ILE A 119 -22.58 -7.70 4.54
CA ILE A 119 -23.68 -8.66 4.32
C ILE A 119 -24.19 -8.59 2.88
N LEU A 120 -24.29 -7.38 2.31
CA LEU A 120 -24.68 -7.18 0.91
C LEU A 120 -23.68 -7.82 -0.06
N HIS A 121 -22.37 -7.68 0.17
CA HIS A 121 -21.36 -8.36 -0.66
C HIS A 121 -21.44 -9.88 -0.55
N GLU A 122 -21.70 -10.44 0.64
CA GLU A 122 -21.88 -11.89 0.77
C GLU A 122 -23.14 -12.40 0.06
N THR A 123 -24.23 -11.64 0.14
CA THR A 123 -25.54 -12.08 -0.39
C THR A 123 -25.76 -11.78 -1.86
N SER A 124 -25.23 -10.67 -2.38
CA SER A 124 -25.45 -10.25 -3.77
C SER A 124 -24.37 -10.73 -4.73
N THR A 125 -23.10 -10.58 -4.37
CA THR A 125 -21.95 -10.87 -5.24
C THR A 125 -21.17 -12.11 -4.81
N ASN A 126 -21.48 -12.69 -3.65
CA ASN A 126 -20.70 -13.76 -3.01
C ASN A 126 -19.22 -13.37 -2.87
N ASP A 127 -18.95 -12.08 -2.66
CA ASP A 127 -17.60 -11.55 -2.48
C ASP A 127 -17.23 -11.58 -1.00
N VAL A 128 -16.75 -12.74 -0.57
CA VAL A 128 -16.36 -12.99 0.83
C VAL A 128 -15.16 -12.13 1.24
N ILE A 129 -14.32 -11.71 0.29
CA ILE A 129 -13.12 -10.90 0.56
C ILE A 129 -13.52 -9.48 0.95
N GLU A 130 -14.35 -8.83 0.13
CA GLU A 130 -14.82 -7.47 0.44
C GLU A 130 -15.70 -7.45 1.69
N ALA A 131 -16.46 -8.51 1.94
CA ALA A 131 -17.23 -8.67 3.17
C ALA A 131 -16.35 -8.74 4.42
N ASP A 132 -15.32 -9.59 4.43
CA ASP A 132 -14.37 -9.71 5.54
C ASP A 132 -13.63 -8.39 5.81
N LEU A 133 -13.28 -7.66 4.74
CA LEU A 133 -12.70 -6.34 4.83
C LEU A 133 -13.63 -5.36 5.57
N CYS A 134 -14.92 -5.38 5.25
CA CYS A 134 -15.91 -4.54 5.92
C CYS A 134 -16.05 -4.86 7.41
N TYR A 135 -16.09 -6.15 7.78
CA TYR A 135 -16.14 -6.56 9.18
C TYR A 135 -14.86 -6.20 9.93
N THR A 136 -13.70 -6.36 9.29
CA THR A 136 -12.41 -5.94 9.85
C THR A 136 -12.37 -4.43 10.09
N LYS A 137 -12.84 -3.63 9.13
CA LYS A 137 -12.97 -2.17 9.30
C LYS A 137 -13.91 -1.80 10.45
N ALA A 138 -15.05 -2.47 10.57
CA ALA A 138 -16.00 -2.23 11.66
C ALA A 138 -15.37 -2.52 13.04
N LEU A 139 -14.61 -3.61 13.16
CA LEU A 139 -13.90 -3.96 14.39
C LEU A 139 -12.72 -3.02 14.70
N ASN A 140 -12.07 -2.46 13.69
CA ASN A 140 -11.03 -1.45 13.91
C ASN A 140 -11.59 -0.17 14.54
N TYR A 141 -12.85 0.19 14.26
CA TYR A 141 -13.52 1.31 14.92
C TYR A 141 -14.17 0.93 16.25
N HIS A 142 -14.72 -0.28 16.35
CA HIS A 142 -15.35 -0.81 17.56
C HIS A 142 -14.93 -2.26 17.83
N PRO A 143 -13.82 -2.49 18.56
CA PRO A 143 -13.21 -3.81 18.73
C PRO A 143 -14.13 -4.87 19.34
N PHE A 144 -15.07 -4.45 20.19
CA PHE A 144 -15.99 -5.35 20.91
C PHE A 144 -17.37 -5.47 20.26
N HIS A 145 -17.53 -5.04 19.00
CA HIS A 145 -18.81 -5.09 18.32
C HIS A 145 -19.20 -6.54 17.98
N LYS A 146 -20.23 -7.06 18.67
CA LYS A 146 -20.61 -8.49 18.68
C LYS A 146 -20.94 -9.05 17.30
N GLU A 147 -21.70 -8.32 16.50
CA GLU A 147 -22.17 -8.79 15.19
C GLU A 147 -20.98 -8.97 14.22
N ALA A 148 -20.14 -7.93 14.09
CA ALA A 148 -18.92 -7.96 13.30
C ALA A 148 -17.96 -9.10 13.72
N LEU A 149 -17.83 -9.39 15.02
CA LEU A 149 -17.03 -10.54 15.49
C LEU A 149 -17.58 -11.88 14.99
N VAL A 150 -18.91 -12.07 15.02
CA VAL A 150 -19.56 -13.29 14.54
C VAL A 150 -19.36 -13.44 13.03
N HIS A 151 -19.57 -12.37 12.27
CA HIS A 151 -19.36 -12.37 10.83
C HIS A 151 -17.91 -12.67 10.47
N ARG A 152 -16.95 -11.96 11.09
CA ARG A 152 -15.52 -12.16 10.84
C ARG A 152 -15.05 -13.55 11.21
N LYS A 153 -15.53 -14.12 12.31
CA LYS A 153 -15.18 -15.50 12.71
C LYS A 153 -15.56 -16.53 11.63
N ARG A 154 -16.61 -16.25 10.85
CA ARG A 154 -17.04 -17.10 9.73
C ARG A 154 -16.27 -16.82 8.44
N THR A 155 -16.03 -15.55 8.10
CA THR A 155 -15.39 -15.16 6.83
C THR A 155 -13.87 -15.34 6.84
N GLN A 156 -13.21 -15.10 7.98
CA GLN A 156 -11.76 -15.17 8.12
C GLN A 156 -11.13 -16.47 7.59
N PRO A 157 -11.53 -17.69 8.00
CA PRO A 157 -10.92 -18.92 7.49
C PRO A 157 -11.14 -19.10 5.98
N LEU A 158 -12.25 -18.60 5.43
CA LEU A 158 -12.54 -18.67 4.00
C LEU A 158 -11.60 -17.74 3.22
N VAL A 159 -11.42 -16.50 3.68
CA VAL A 159 -10.49 -15.54 3.06
C VAL A 159 -9.05 -16.05 3.14
N SER A 160 -8.62 -16.59 4.29
CA SER A 160 -7.29 -17.19 4.43
C SER A 160 -7.06 -18.34 3.45
N ALA A 161 -8.06 -19.20 3.22
CA ALA A 161 -7.97 -20.27 2.24
C ALA A 161 -7.89 -19.75 0.78
N LEU A 162 -8.64 -18.67 0.46
CA LEU A 162 -8.60 -18.01 -0.84
C LEU A 162 -7.24 -17.34 -1.11
N ASP A 163 -6.69 -16.63 -0.12
CA ASP A 163 -5.37 -16.01 -0.21
C ASP A 163 -4.27 -17.05 -0.38
N ALA A 164 -4.29 -18.13 0.40
CA ALA A 164 -3.33 -19.24 0.27
C ALA A 164 -3.39 -19.87 -1.14
N LYS A 165 -4.59 -20.05 -1.69
CA LYS A 165 -4.77 -20.54 -3.07
C LYS A 165 -4.19 -19.58 -4.10
N LEU A 166 -4.34 -18.28 -3.89
CA LEU A 166 -3.80 -17.26 -4.78
C LEU A 166 -2.27 -17.18 -4.71
N LEU A 167 -1.68 -17.22 -3.51
CA LEU A 167 -0.23 -17.29 -3.31
C LEU A 167 0.37 -18.50 -4.02
N ASN A 168 -0.25 -19.68 -3.86
CA ASN A 168 0.19 -20.90 -4.55
C ASN A 168 0.19 -20.75 -6.08
N ARG A 169 -0.80 -20.05 -6.66
CA ARG A 169 -0.80 -19.75 -8.10
C ARG A 169 0.34 -18.83 -8.51
N VAL A 170 0.62 -17.80 -7.72
CA VAL A 170 1.72 -16.88 -7.97
C VAL A 170 3.06 -17.62 -7.91
N HIS A 171 3.26 -18.48 -6.91
CA HIS A 171 4.47 -19.31 -6.79
C HIS A 171 4.64 -20.30 -7.93
N ALA A 172 3.55 -20.93 -8.38
CA ALA A 172 3.59 -21.82 -9.55
C ALA A 172 4.06 -21.06 -10.80
N LYS A 173 3.56 -19.85 -11.02
CA LYS A 173 3.98 -18.99 -12.14
C LYS A 173 5.40 -18.47 -11.99
N ARG A 174 5.84 -18.16 -10.77
CA ARG A 174 7.23 -17.79 -10.47
C ARG A 174 8.15 -18.94 -10.86
N LYS A 175 7.85 -20.16 -10.42
CA LYS A 175 8.63 -21.36 -10.77
C LYS A 175 8.70 -21.55 -12.29
N GLN A 176 7.58 -21.39 -12.99
CA GLN A 176 7.55 -21.43 -14.45
C GLN A 176 8.43 -20.34 -15.07
N PHE A 177 8.35 -19.10 -14.56
CA PHE A 177 9.14 -17.98 -15.05
C PHE A 177 10.65 -18.21 -14.87
N THR A 178 11.08 -18.66 -13.69
CA THR A 178 12.50 -18.97 -13.40
C THR A 178 13.05 -20.09 -14.29
N SER A 179 12.19 -21.00 -14.75
CA SER A 179 12.58 -22.09 -15.67
C SER A 179 12.72 -21.68 -17.13
N LEU A 180 12.34 -20.44 -17.50
CA LEU A 180 12.39 -20.00 -18.90
C LEU A 180 13.83 -19.79 -19.37
N PRO A 181 14.17 -20.20 -20.62
CA PRO A 181 15.48 -19.96 -21.19
C PRO A 181 15.73 -18.47 -21.45
N HIS A 182 16.98 -18.03 -21.27
CA HIS A 182 17.42 -16.65 -21.50
C HIS A 182 17.50 -16.29 -22.99
N THR A 183 16.33 -16.11 -23.61
CA THR A 183 16.20 -15.71 -25.02
C THR A 183 16.31 -14.19 -25.21
N THR A 184 16.56 -13.76 -26.45
CA THR A 184 16.50 -12.34 -26.83
C THR A 184 15.11 -11.73 -26.60
N ALA A 185 14.05 -12.52 -26.81
CA ALA A 185 12.67 -12.12 -26.53
C ALA A 185 12.46 -11.84 -25.02
N LEU A 186 13.00 -12.68 -24.14
CA LEU A 186 12.93 -12.46 -22.69
C LEU A 186 13.69 -11.19 -22.29
N LYS A 187 14.91 -10.99 -22.81
CA LYS A 187 15.70 -9.75 -22.57
C LYS A 187 14.93 -8.51 -23.00
N ARG A 188 14.29 -8.53 -24.17
CA ARG A 188 13.43 -7.44 -24.65
C ARG A 188 12.27 -7.20 -23.70
N ALA A 189 11.55 -8.24 -23.29
CA ALA A 189 10.42 -8.10 -22.37
C ALA A 189 10.83 -7.55 -20.99
N MET A 190 12.01 -7.93 -20.48
CA MET A 190 12.56 -7.38 -19.23
C MET A 190 12.90 -5.89 -19.37
N ARG A 191 13.51 -5.48 -20.49
CA ARG A 191 13.79 -4.07 -20.78
C ARG A 191 12.50 -3.23 -20.90
N GLU A 192 11.48 -3.78 -21.55
CA GLU A 192 10.16 -3.14 -21.62
C GLU A 192 9.53 -2.99 -20.22
N SER A 193 9.61 -4.04 -19.39
CA SER A 193 9.13 -3.99 -18.00
C SER A 193 9.85 -2.95 -17.16
N TYR A 194 11.14 -2.72 -17.42
CA TYR A 194 11.96 -1.70 -16.75
C TYR A 194 11.44 -0.29 -17.03
N PHE A 195 11.24 0.07 -18.30
CA PHE A 195 10.68 1.38 -18.66
C PHE A 195 9.26 1.58 -18.15
N MET A 196 8.44 0.53 -18.23
CA MET A 196 7.09 0.55 -17.68
C MET A 196 7.09 0.82 -16.18
N HIS A 197 8.03 0.23 -15.44
CA HIS A 197 8.14 0.44 -14.00
C HIS A 197 8.46 1.91 -13.66
N ILE A 198 9.46 2.49 -14.33
CA ILE A 198 9.85 3.90 -14.11
C ILE A 198 8.71 4.83 -14.47
N TYR A 199 8.09 4.67 -15.64
CA TYR A 199 6.94 5.48 -16.05
C TYR A 199 5.81 5.42 -15.01
N HIS A 200 5.44 4.21 -14.59
CA HIS A 200 4.36 4.05 -13.63
C HIS A 200 4.70 4.63 -12.27
N THR A 201 5.86 4.31 -11.69
CA THR A 201 6.20 4.75 -10.33
C THR A 201 6.28 6.27 -10.19
N VAL A 202 6.69 7.01 -11.23
CA VAL A 202 6.67 8.49 -11.22
C VAL A 202 5.28 9.04 -11.53
N ALA A 203 4.49 8.40 -12.40
CA ALA A 203 3.14 8.83 -12.71
C ALA A 203 2.19 8.76 -11.49
N ILE A 204 2.39 7.82 -10.55
CA ILE A 204 1.62 7.77 -9.28
C ILE A 204 1.79 9.07 -8.48
N GLU A 205 2.99 9.64 -8.51
CA GLU A 205 3.33 10.87 -7.78
C GLU A 205 2.93 12.14 -8.55
N GLY A 206 2.31 12.00 -9.73
CA GLY A 206 1.78 13.11 -10.52
C GLY A 206 2.65 13.55 -11.71
N ASN A 207 3.71 12.80 -12.04
CA ASN A 207 4.53 13.08 -13.22
C ASN A 207 3.71 12.89 -14.51
N THR A 208 3.81 13.84 -15.44
CA THR A 208 2.99 13.90 -16.66
C THR A 208 3.68 13.38 -17.91
N LEU A 209 4.92 12.89 -17.81
CA LEU A 209 5.64 12.28 -18.93
C LEU A 209 4.93 10.99 -19.36
N SER A 210 4.72 10.83 -20.66
CA SER A 210 4.22 9.60 -21.25
C SER A 210 5.29 8.49 -21.22
N LEU A 211 4.86 7.25 -21.45
CA LEU A 211 5.78 6.11 -21.55
C LEU A 211 6.80 6.28 -22.69
N GLY A 212 6.38 6.85 -23.82
CA GLY A 212 7.26 7.10 -24.96
C GLY A 212 8.32 8.16 -24.66
N GLU A 213 7.92 9.25 -24.00
CA GLU A 213 8.82 10.30 -23.53
C GLU A 213 9.81 9.78 -22.48
N THR A 214 9.31 9.03 -21.49
CA THR A 214 10.14 8.37 -20.46
C THR A 214 11.20 7.48 -21.10
N ARG A 215 10.80 6.66 -22.09
CA ARG A 215 11.75 5.81 -22.83
C ARG A 215 12.78 6.64 -23.58
N SER A 216 12.35 7.67 -24.29
CA SER A 216 13.24 8.56 -25.04
C SER A 216 14.31 9.16 -24.15
N ILE A 217 13.93 9.67 -22.97
CA ILE A 217 14.86 10.23 -21.98
C ILE A 217 15.91 9.20 -21.56
N LEU A 218 15.47 7.98 -21.23
CA LEU A 218 16.35 6.93 -20.71
C LEU A 218 17.25 6.28 -21.77
N GLU A 219 16.81 6.24 -23.03
CA GLU A 219 17.57 5.61 -24.12
C GLU A 219 18.49 6.59 -24.84
N THR A 220 18.04 7.82 -25.06
CA THR A 220 18.77 8.81 -25.88
C THR A 220 19.43 9.91 -25.06
N GLY A 221 19.00 10.10 -23.80
CA GLY A 221 19.43 11.23 -22.97
C GLY A 221 18.87 12.59 -23.44
N MET A 222 17.93 12.61 -24.40
CA MET A 222 17.35 13.84 -24.92
C MET A 222 16.23 14.37 -24.01
N ALA A 223 16.25 15.68 -23.78
CA ALA A 223 15.18 16.38 -23.10
C ALA A 223 13.93 16.49 -24.00
N VAL A 224 12.76 16.36 -23.39
CA VAL A 224 11.46 16.50 -24.04
C VAL A 224 11.00 17.96 -23.92
N PRO A 225 10.77 18.67 -25.04
CA PRO A 225 10.37 20.06 -25.02
C PRO A 225 8.97 20.22 -24.39
N GLY A 226 8.77 21.31 -23.63
CA GLY A 226 7.48 21.64 -23.01
C GLY A 226 7.15 20.85 -21.74
N LYS A 227 8.08 20.04 -21.22
CA LYS A 227 7.95 19.29 -19.96
C LYS A 227 8.89 19.85 -18.90
N SER A 228 8.55 19.66 -17.62
CA SER A 228 9.35 20.21 -16.52
C SER A 228 10.70 19.52 -16.40
N ILE A 229 11.76 20.27 -16.10
CA ILE A 229 13.08 19.71 -15.79
C ILE A 229 13.00 18.78 -14.58
N GLN A 230 12.16 19.12 -13.59
CA GLN A 230 11.94 18.28 -12.42
C GLN A 230 11.40 16.90 -12.83
N GLU A 231 10.41 16.84 -13.73
CA GLU A 231 9.84 15.55 -14.20
C GLU A 231 10.90 14.66 -14.88
N HIS A 232 11.82 15.26 -15.64
CA HIS A 232 12.94 14.55 -16.24
C HIS A 232 13.91 14.02 -15.18
N ASN A 233 14.25 14.86 -14.21
CA ASN A 233 15.16 14.52 -13.12
C ASN A 233 14.60 13.40 -12.24
N GLU A 234 13.28 13.32 -12.06
CA GLU A 234 12.64 12.19 -11.39
C GLU A 234 12.80 10.87 -12.14
N VAL A 235 12.60 10.89 -13.47
CA VAL A 235 12.78 9.71 -14.33
C VAL A 235 14.23 9.22 -14.28
N ILE A 236 15.19 10.14 -14.39
CA ILE A 236 16.62 9.84 -14.32
C ILE A 236 17.02 9.33 -12.93
N GLY A 237 16.50 9.93 -11.86
CA GLY A 237 16.75 9.50 -10.49
C GLY A 237 16.22 8.09 -10.22
N MET A 238 15.03 7.76 -10.70
CA MET A 238 14.46 6.41 -10.63
C MET A 238 15.27 5.38 -11.42
N ASP A 239 15.75 5.72 -12.61
CA ASP A 239 16.65 4.86 -13.40
C ASP A 239 17.96 4.59 -12.65
N SER A 240 18.57 5.63 -12.09
CA SER A 240 19.79 5.53 -11.30
C SER A 240 19.60 4.61 -10.07
N ALA A 241 18.48 4.75 -9.36
CA ALA A 241 18.16 3.93 -8.20
C ALA A 241 17.95 2.44 -8.57
N LEU A 242 17.25 2.15 -9.67
CA LEU A 242 17.06 0.77 -10.13
C LEU A 242 18.36 0.11 -10.62
N ARG A 243 19.23 0.86 -11.30
CA ARG A 243 20.56 0.36 -11.67
C ARG A 243 21.37 -0.02 -10.44
N TYR A 244 21.35 0.82 -9.41
CA TYR A 244 22.02 0.53 -8.15
C TYR A 244 21.48 -0.74 -7.46
N ILE A 245 20.16 -0.92 -7.42
CA ILE A 245 19.55 -2.16 -6.91
C ILE A 245 20.06 -3.38 -7.69
N ASN A 246 20.01 -3.32 -9.01
CA ASN A 246 20.37 -4.45 -9.88
C ASN A 246 21.87 -4.81 -9.80
N GLN A 247 22.74 -3.81 -9.69
CA GLN A 247 24.19 -4.01 -9.73
C GLN A 247 24.79 -4.31 -8.36
N THR A 248 24.26 -3.69 -7.31
CA THR A 248 24.85 -3.74 -5.96
C THR A 248 24.00 -4.58 -5.02
N LEU A 249 22.73 -4.22 -4.84
CA LEU A 249 21.92 -4.76 -3.75
C LEU A 249 21.41 -6.18 -3.99
N LEU A 250 21.27 -6.64 -5.24
CA LEU A 250 20.85 -8.03 -5.48
C LEU A 250 21.85 -9.06 -4.95
N ASN A 251 23.13 -8.72 -4.92
CA ASN A 251 24.22 -9.63 -4.53
C ASN A 251 24.52 -9.64 -3.02
N THR A 252 23.87 -8.79 -2.22
CA THR A 252 24.06 -8.74 -0.77
C THR A 252 23.14 -9.72 -0.05
N ASN A 253 23.46 -10.12 1.18
CA ASN A 253 22.57 -10.97 1.98
C ASN A 253 21.63 -10.17 2.90
N THR A 254 22.11 -9.03 3.41
CA THR A 254 21.38 -8.16 4.33
C THR A 254 21.00 -6.85 3.67
N ILE A 255 19.96 -6.20 4.22
CA ILE A 255 19.54 -4.84 3.85
C ILE A 255 19.84 -3.93 5.04
N ASN A 256 20.69 -2.94 4.85
CA ASN A 256 21.10 -2.00 5.89
C ASN A 256 20.43 -0.63 5.69
N LEU A 257 20.46 0.21 6.73
CA LEU A 257 19.95 1.59 6.64
C LEU A 257 20.63 2.36 5.50
N GLN A 258 21.94 2.19 5.34
CA GLN A 258 22.70 2.85 4.29
C GLN A 258 22.19 2.50 2.89
N ASP A 259 21.74 1.26 2.65
CA ASP A 259 21.20 0.86 1.34
C ASP A 259 19.91 1.63 1.03
N ILE A 260 19.06 1.84 2.04
CA ILE A 260 17.82 2.63 1.89
C ILE A 260 18.14 4.12 1.67
N LEU A 261 19.11 4.67 2.40
CA LEU A 261 19.56 6.05 2.19
C LEU A 261 20.17 6.24 0.80
N GLU A 262 20.94 5.27 0.31
CA GLU A 262 21.60 5.31 -1.00
C GLU A 262 20.60 5.16 -2.16
N MET A 263 19.58 4.31 -1.98
CA MET A 263 18.42 4.26 -2.89
C MET A 263 17.71 5.61 -2.93
N HIS A 264 17.37 6.18 -1.77
CA HIS A 264 16.70 7.48 -1.69
C HIS A 264 17.57 8.62 -2.27
N HIS A 265 18.88 8.58 -2.05
CA HIS A 265 19.82 9.55 -2.61
C HIS A 265 19.77 9.56 -4.14
N ARG A 266 19.64 8.40 -4.79
CA ARG A 266 19.47 8.32 -6.26
C ARG A 266 18.11 8.80 -6.72
N VAL A 267 17.05 8.43 -6.00
CA VAL A 267 15.67 8.84 -6.33
C VAL A 267 15.54 10.38 -6.36
N LEU A 268 16.11 11.06 -5.37
CA LEU A 268 15.93 12.51 -5.18
C LEU A 268 17.15 13.35 -5.54
N GLY A 269 18.31 12.76 -5.81
CA GLY A 269 19.57 13.48 -6.01
C GLY A 269 19.52 14.51 -7.14
N ASN A 270 18.79 14.23 -8.21
CA ASN A 270 18.61 15.15 -9.33
C ASN A 270 17.49 16.20 -9.11
N VAL A 271 16.66 16.04 -8.07
CA VAL A 271 15.50 16.90 -7.80
C VAL A 271 15.78 17.82 -6.61
N ALA A 272 16.17 17.24 -5.47
CA ALA A 272 16.49 17.95 -4.23
C ALA A 272 17.77 17.36 -3.61
N PRO A 273 18.97 17.70 -4.14
CA PRO A 273 20.24 17.11 -3.70
C PRO A 273 20.57 17.36 -2.22
N THR A 274 20.01 18.40 -1.62
CA THR A 274 20.19 18.74 -0.20
C THR A 274 19.54 17.74 0.74
N ASP A 275 18.39 17.18 0.34
CA ASP A 275 17.58 16.26 1.14
C ASP A 275 17.76 14.80 0.72
N ALA A 276 18.36 14.58 -0.46
CA ALA A 276 18.62 13.26 -1.03
C ALA A 276 19.50 12.40 -0.11
N GLY A 277 18.96 11.25 0.30
CA GLY A 277 19.63 10.30 1.20
C GLY A 277 19.71 10.72 2.67
N ARG A 278 18.96 11.74 3.09
CA ARG A 278 18.95 12.21 4.49
C ARG A 278 17.60 12.00 5.14
N LEU A 279 17.60 11.48 6.36
CA LEU A 279 16.39 11.42 7.19
C LEU A 279 15.91 12.85 7.49
N ARG A 280 14.60 13.03 7.54
CA ARG A 280 14.02 14.33 7.84
C ARG A 280 14.21 14.71 9.31
N ASN A 281 14.45 16.00 9.54
CA ASN A 281 14.53 16.58 10.88
C ASN A 281 13.29 17.44 11.23
N THR A 282 12.36 17.56 10.29
CA THR A 282 11.13 18.34 10.42
C THR A 282 9.90 17.43 10.37
N GLN A 283 8.80 17.91 10.93
CA GLN A 283 7.52 17.21 10.83
C GLN A 283 6.86 17.52 9.49
N VAL A 284 6.29 16.48 8.87
CA VAL A 284 5.57 16.56 7.60
C VAL A 284 4.16 16.00 7.76
N TYR A 285 3.27 16.34 6.83
CA TYR A 285 1.89 15.86 6.81
C TYR A 285 1.59 15.23 5.46
N VAL A 286 1.03 14.02 5.48
CA VAL A 286 0.70 13.24 4.28
C VAL A 286 -0.82 13.11 4.22
N GLY A 287 -1.45 14.03 3.51
CA GLY A 287 -2.91 14.15 3.53
C GLY A 287 -3.42 14.40 4.95
N ARG A 288 -4.20 13.46 5.51
CA ARG A 288 -4.77 13.55 6.87
C ARG A 288 -3.92 12.84 7.94
N PHE A 289 -2.74 12.33 7.56
CA PHE A 289 -1.88 11.55 8.44
C PHE A 289 -0.63 12.35 8.84
N ALA A 290 -0.34 12.35 10.15
CA ALA A 290 0.93 12.80 10.69
C ALA A 290 1.82 11.57 10.95
N PRO A 291 2.93 11.41 10.20
CA PRO A 291 3.90 10.35 10.45
C PRO A 291 4.63 10.51 11.78
N VAL A 292 5.51 9.54 12.07
CA VAL A 292 6.40 9.48 13.23
C VAL A 292 7.07 10.85 13.47
N ALA A 293 7.25 11.29 14.72
CA ALA A 293 7.96 12.55 14.95
C ALA A 293 9.44 12.45 14.49
N PRO A 294 10.06 13.51 13.96
CA PRO A 294 11.41 13.44 13.37
C PRO A 294 12.45 12.86 14.34
N GLU A 295 12.32 13.14 15.64
CA GLU A 295 13.18 12.62 16.72
C GLU A 295 13.20 11.08 16.81
N TYR A 296 12.12 10.41 16.42
CA TYR A 296 11.99 8.95 16.46
C TYR A 296 12.20 8.27 15.10
N VAL A 297 12.38 9.05 14.02
CA VAL A 297 12.53 8.47 12.66
C VAL A 297 13.71 7.52 12.59
N LYS A 298 14.86 7.89 13.17
CA LYS A 298 16.04 7.03 13.17
C LYS A 298 15.78 5.70 13.89
N GLU A 299 15.21 5.75 15.10
CA GLU A 299 14.87 4.57 15.89
C GLU A 299 13.92 3.63 15.12
N GLN A 300 12.88 4.17 14.49
CA GLN A 300 11.92 3.41 13.70
C GLN A 300 12.52 2.82 12.42
N MET A 301 13.48 3.51 11.81
CA MET A 301 14.24 2.96 10.69
C MET A 301 15.16 1.83 11.14
N ASP A 302 15.81 1.95 12.30
CA ASP A 302 16.63 0.89 12.88
C ASP A 302 15.77 -0.36 13.19
N GLU A 303 14.56 -0.17 13.74
CA GLU A 303 13.57 -1.25 13.94
C GLU A 303 13.12 -1.91 12.63
N LEU A 304 12.91 -1.13 11.56
CA LEU A 304 12.59 -1.66 10.24
C LEU A 304 13.74 -2.52 9.68
N ILE A 305 14.99 -2.07 9.85
CA ILE A 305 16.18 -2.83 9.42
C ILE A 305 16.31 -4.13 10.21
N LEU A 306 16.10 -4.10 11.52
CA LEU A 306 16.08 -5.32 12.34
C LEU A 306 15.00 -6.29 11.84
N TRP A 307 13.78 -5.78 11.62
CA TRP A 307 12.68 -6.58 11.10
C TRP A 307 12.97 -7.16 9.71
N LEU A 308 13.66 -6.45 8.81
CA LEU A 308 13.97 -6.94 7.47
C LEU A 308 14.99 -8.10 7.43
N ASN A 309 15.82 -8.21 8.48
CA ASN A 309 16.92 -9.17 8.58
C ASN A 309 16.69 -10.25 9.67
N ASP A 310 15.58 -10.21 10.40
CA ASP A 310 15.21 -11.22 11.40
C ASP A 310 14.90 -12.57 10.72
N GLU A 311 15.42 -13.67 11.26
CA GLU A 311 15.20 -15.03 10.74
C GLU A 311 13.70 -15.34 10.62
N LYS A 312 12.90 -14.97 11.63
CA LYS A 312 11.45 -15.23 11.62
C LYS A 312 10.73 -14.54 10.46
N THR A 313 11.18 -13.34 10.09
CA THR A 313 10.55 -12.59 9.01
C THR A 313 11.04 -13.05 7.65
N THR A 314 12.21 -13.67 7.56
CA THR A 314 12.69 -14.31 6.33
C THR A 314 11.91 -15.57 5.95
N GLU A 315 11.25 -16.22 6.91
CA GLU A 315 10.35 -17.37 6.69
C GLU A 315 8.97 -16.97 6.15
N ILE A 316 8.58 -15.70 6.30
CA ILE A 316 7.33 -15.16 5.74
C ILE A 316 7.39 -15.23 4.20
N ASP A 317 6.23 -15.42 3.57
CA ASP A 317 6.11 -15.39 2.12
C ASP A 317 6.73 -14.09 1.55
N PRO A 318 7.61 -14.17 0.53
CA PRO A 318 8.27 -12.99 -0.03
C PRO A 318 7.33 -11.88 -0.50
N ILE A 319 6.12 -12.23 -0.95
CA ILE A 319 5.12 -11.27 -1.42
C ILE A 319 4.56 -10.48 -0.24
N GLU A 320 4.23 -11.18 0.84
CA GLU A 320 3.73 -10.61 2.08
C GLU A 320 4.80 -9.74 2.75
N ARG A 321 6.02 -10.28 2.87
CA ARG A 321 7.18 -9.55 3.40
C ARG A 321 7.44 -8.26 2.63
N ALA A 322 7.38 -8.28 1.30
CA ALA A 322 7.56 -7.09 0.47
C ALA A 322 6.45 -6.06 0.68
N ALA A 323 5.19 -6.49 0.81
CA ALA A 323 4.06 -5.61 1.11
C ALA A 323 4.20 -4.96 2.50
N ILE A 324 4.55 -5.75 3.53
CA ILE A 324 4.76 -5.24 4.89
C ILE A 324 5.92 -4.26 4.93
N ALA A 325 7.03 -4.55 4.24
CA ALA A 325 8.17 -3.62 4.15
C ALA A 325 7.78 -2.28 3.51
N HIS A 326 7.03 -2.33 2.40
CA HIS A 326 6.47 -1.14 1.76
C HIS A 326 5.63 -0.33 2.75
N TYR A 327 4.69 -1.00 3.43
CA TYR A 327 3.80 -0.37 4.39
C TYR A 327 4.56 0.31 5.53
N LYS A 328 5.49 -0.41 6.17
CA LYS A 328 6.28 0.10 7.30
C LYS A 328 7.07 1.35 6.88
N LEU A 329 7.72 1.33 5.71
CA LEU A 329 8.48 2.50 5.24
C LEU A 329 7.58 3.72 4.98
N VAL A 330 6.44 3.52 4.31
CA VAL A 330 5.47 4.61 4.05
C VAL A 330 4.93 5.19 5.35
N LEU A 331 4.69 4.34 6.35
CA LEU A 331 4.13 4.70 7.64
C LEU A 331 5.13 5.48 8.52
N VAL A 332 6.40 5.05 8.56
CA VAL A 332 7.48 5.80 9.22
C VAL A 332 7.70 7.14 8.52
N HIS A 333 7.62 7.15 7.19
CA HIS A 333 7.82 8.31 6.33
C HIS A 333 9.14 9.04 6.64
N PRO A 334 10.29 8.37 6.46
CA PRO A 334 11.59 8.86 6.96
C PRO A 334 12.16 10.07 6.21
N PHE A 335 11.67 10.37 5.01
CA PHE A 335 12.21 11.43 4.14
C PHE A 335 11.23 12.60 3.99
N VAL A 336 11.72 13.76 3.54
CA VAL A 336 10.86 14.93 3.26
C VAL A 336 9.99 14.69 2.01
N ASP A 337 10.53 14.04 0.99
CA ASP A 337 9.84 13.61 -0.22
C ASP A 337 10.43 12.24 -0.65
N GLY A 338 9.86 11.58 -1.66
CA GLY A 338 10.40 10.37 -2.26
C GLY A 338 10.06 9.08 -1.51
N ASN A 339 9.34 9.16 -0.39
CA ASN A 339 8.96 8.00 0.44
C ASN A 339 8.22 6.92 -0.35
N GLY A 340 7.22 7.30 -1.16
CA GLY A 340 6.48 6.34 -1.99
C GLY A 340 7.36 5.63 -3.03
N ARG A 341 8.22 6.38 -3.71
CA ARG A 341 9.18 5.85 -4.69
C ARG A 341 10.16 4.89 -4.04
N THR A 342 10.77 5.27 -2.93
CA THR A 342 11.72 4.42 -2.18
C THR A 342 11.02 3.18 -1.59
N ALA A 343 9.78 3.29 -1.11
CA ALA A 343 9.02 2.14 -0.60
C ALA A 343 8.75 1.11 -1.70
N ARG A 344 8.38 1.56 -2.91
CA ARG A 344 8.17 0.68 -4.06
C ARG A 344 9.48 0.03 -4.54
N LEU A 345 10.59 0.75 -4.47
CA LEU A 345 11.93 0.19 -4.73
C LEU A 345 12.33 -0.87 -3.70
N LEU A 346 12.11 -0.62 -2.41
CA LEU A 346 12.40 -1.58 -1.34
C LEU A 346 11.56 -2.86 -1.49
N MET A 347 10.28 -2.72 -1.79
CA MET A 347 9.39 -3.84 -2.11
C MET A 347 9.94 -4.66 -3.29
N ASN A 348 10.35 -3.99 -4.37
CA ASN A 348 10.93 -4.66 -5.53
C ASN A 348 12.28 -5.33 -5.20
N LEU A 349 13.12 -4.73 -4.37
CA LEU A 349 14.37 -5.35 -3.92
C LEU A 349 14.09 -6.69 -3.23
N ILE A 350 13.13 -6.73 -2.31
CA ILE A 350 12.75 -7.95 -1.58
C ILE A 350 12.21 -9.01 -2.55
N LEU A 351 11.31 -8.63 -3.47
CA LEU A 351 10.76 -9.54 -4.48
C LEU A 351 11.85 -10.08 -5.41
N MET A 352 12.78 -9.24 -5.85
CA MET A 352 13.86 -9.62 -6.77
C MET A 352 14.89 -10.53 -6.10
N LYS A 353 15.20 -10.31 -4.81
CA LYS A 353 15.99 -11.26 -4.01
C LYS A 353 15.31 -12.63 -3.90
N ALA A 354 13.99 -12.67 -3.88
CA ALA A 354 13.22 -13.90 -3.97
C ALA A 354 13.06 -14.42 -5.41
N GLY A 355 13.71 -13.85 -6.43
CA GLY A 355 13.58 -14.31 -7.81
C GLY A 355 12.21 -14.02 -8.44
N ILE A 356 11.45 -13.08 -7.90
CA ILE A 356 10.25 -12.49 -8.50
C ILE A 356 10.67 -11.24 -9.26
N THR A 357 10.24 -11.08 -10.51
CA THR A 357 10.58 -9.91 -11.33
C THR A 357 9.98 -8.61 -10.80
N ILE A 358 10.49 -7.47 -11.26
CA ILE A 358 9.99 -6.11 -10.96
C ILE A 358 8.46 -6.07 -10.99
N PHE A 359 7.87 -5.59 -9.91
CA PHE A 359 6.43 -5.42 -9.76
C PHE A 359 5.98 -4.01 -10.12
N ASN A 360 4.88 -3.92 -10.88
CA ASN A 360 4.25 -2.67 -11.29
C ASN A 360 2.89 -2.53 -10.59
N LEU A 361 2.81 -1.62 -9.60
CA LEU A 361 1.66 -1.45 -8.70
C LEU A 361 0.38 -0.96 -9.40
N ILE A 362 0.45 -0.41 -10.63
CA ILE A 362 -0.65 0.37 -11.25
C ILE A 362 -1.72 -0.47 -11.95
N PHE A 363 -1.62 -1.80 -11.99
CA PHE A 363 -2.69 -2.58 -12.65
C PHE A 363 -4.06 -2.56 -11.94
N TYR A 364 -4.24 -1.81 -10.83
CA TYR A 364 -5.48 -1.78 -10.05
C TYR A 364 -6.05 -0.39 -9.71
N PHE A 365 -5.43 0.72 -10.13
CA PHE A 365 -5.95 2.08 -9.88
C PHE A 365 -6.64 2.73 -11.09
N ARG A 366 -7.17 1.92 -12.02
CA ARG A 366 -7.93 2.42 -13.16
C ARG A 366 -9.29 1.74 -13.27
#